data_AF-A0A2V3I328-F1
#
_entry.id   AF-A0A2V3I328-F1
#
_cell.length_a   1.000
_cell.length_b   1.000
_cell.length_c   1.000
_cell.angle_alpha   90.00
_cell.angle_beta   90.00
_cell.angle_gamma   90.00
#
_symmetry.space_group_name_H-M   'P 1'
#
loop_
_entity.id
_entity.type
_entity.pdbx_description
1 polymer ?
#
loop_
_entity_poly.entity_id
_entity_poly.type
_entity_poly.pdbx_seq_one_letter_code
_entity_poly.pdbx_strand_id
1 'polypeptide(L)'
;VRVRSNAARARLLGSHLAHLGILLLLIGHVLTTTLVDRSDPSHLVTLERDQPVEHDGYELVFVDTELISADDEAYDFGVGDGFVGVIVEVRRDGELIDTLRPGMLRFNSPSGAINSRSEVDRMTGLTGDTIVILDIFQSNDLLSSMIMGGTDDVETVRVTVHSLRGSHLVWAGWVLVMLGGALALASSERVSQEAE
;
A
#
# COMPACT_ATOMS: atom_id res chain seq x y z
N VAL A 1 -33.03 -32.74 18.93
CA VAL A 1 -33.66 -31.38 18.85
C VAL A 1 -32.67 -30.25 19.17
N ARG A 2 -31.99 -30.25 20.32
CA ARG A 2 -31.02 -29.20 20.71
C ARG A 2 -29.88 -28.98 19.70
N VAL A 3 -29.26 -30.05 19.19
CA VAL A 3 -28.13 -29.94 18.25
C VAL A 3 -28.54 -29.31 16.91
N ARG A 4 -29.66 -29.76 16.32
CA ARG A 4 -30.26 -29.13 15.12
C ARG A 4 -30.58 -27.64 15.34
N SER A 5 -31.04 -27.25 16.54
CA SER A 5 -31.30 -25.84 16.86
C SER A 5 -30.01 -25.01 16.98
N ASN A 6 -28.92 -25.59 17.48
CA ASN A 6 -27.63 -24.92 17.61
C ASN A 6 -26.94 -24.77 16.24
N ALA A 7 -27.04 -25.78 15.37
CA ALA A 7 -26.54 -25.70 14.00
C ALA A 7 -27.29 -24.64 13.18
N ALA A 8 -28.62 -24.57 13.31
CA ALA A 8 -29.42 -23.54 12.64
C ALA A 8 -29.06 -22.12 13.12
N ARG A 9 -28.83 -21.94 14.43
CA ARG A 9 -28.36 -20.65 14.99
C ARG A 9 -26.97 -20.26 14.52
N ALA A 10 -26.04 -21.22 14.45
CA ALA A 10 -24.68 -21.00 13.95
C ALA A 10 -24.68 -20.58 12.47
N ARG A 11 -25.52 -21.21 11.65
CA ARG A 11 -25.70 -20.84 10.24
C ARG A 11 -26.30 -19.44 10.07
N LEU A 12 -27.29 -19.09 10.90
CA LEU A 12 -27.88 -17.75 10.90
C LEU A 12 -26.85 -16.68 11.29
N LEU A 13 -26.10 -16.92 12.37
CA LEU A 13 -25.03 -16.03 12.81
C LEU A 13 -23.95 -15.87 11.73
N GLY A 14 -23.52 -16.98 11.12
CA GLY A 14 -22.55 -16.97 10.02
C GLY A 14 -23.02 -16.15 8.82
N SER A 15 -24.31 -16.26 8.46
CA SER A 15 -24.91 -15.46 7.39
C SER A 15 -24.89 -13.96 7.70
N HIS A 16 -25.29 -13.56 8.91
CA HIS A 16 -25.23 -12.15 9.32
C HIS A 16 -23.80 -11.61 9.38
N LEU A 17 -22.85 -12.42 9.85
CA LEU A 17 -21.44 -12.05 9.92
C LEU A 17 -20.87 -11.83 8.51
N ALA A 18 -21.18 -12.73 7.57
CA ALA A 18 -20.77 -12.59 6.19
C ALA A 18 -21.43 -11.37 5.52
N HIS A 19 -22.71 -11.12 5.76
CA HIS A 19 -23.40 -9.96 5.21
C HIS A 19 -22.81 -8.64 5.75
N LEU A 20 -22.57 -8.56 7.06
CA LEU A 20 -21.87 -7.42 7.65
C LEU A 20 -20.48 -7.24 7.02
N GLY A 21 -19.75 -8.33 6.79
CA GLY A 21 -18.47 -8.30 6.08
C GLY A 21 -18.58 -7.71 4.67
N ILE A 22 -19.60 -8.07 3.90
CA ILE A 22 -19.88 -7.50 2.58
C ILE A 22 -20.16 -5.99 2.68
N LEU A 23 -20.95 -5.55 3.66
CA LEU A 23 -21.20 -4.11 3.85
C LEU A 23 -19.91 -3.35 4.16
N LEU A 24 -19.04 -3.89 5.01
CA LEU A 24 -17.73 -3.28 5.30
C LEU A 24 -16.83 -3.27 4.07
N LEU A 25 -16.81 -4.33 3.26
CA LEU A 25 -16.09 -4.37 1.99
C LEU A 25 -16.55 -3.26 1.05
N LEU A 26 -17.86 -3.07 0.89
CA LEU A 26 -18.41 -2.02 0.02
C LEU A 26 -18.03 -0.62 0.52
N ILE A 27 -18.17 -0.37 1.83
CA ILE A 27 -17.81 0.93 2.42
C ILE A 27 -16.30 1.19 2.26
N GLY A 28 -15.46 0.23 2.64
CA GLY A 28 -14.01 0.34 2.52
C GLY A 28 -13.55 0.50 1.06
N HIS A 29 -14.19 -0.21 0.14
CA HIS A 29 -13.91 -0.07 -1.29
C HIS A 29 -14.24 1.34 -1.78
N VAL A 30 -15.44 1.85 -1.53
CA VAL A 30 -15.85 3.20 -1.92
C VAL A 30 -14.87 4.26 -1.38
N LEU A 31 -14.49 4.14 -0.10
CA LEU A 31 -13.55 5.08 0.54
C LEU A 31 -12.15 5.05 -0.07
N THR A 32 -11.65 3.88 -0.50
CA THR A 32 -10.28 3.73 -0.99
C THR A 32 -10.14 3.84 -2.52
N THR A 33 -11.20 3.61 -3.28
CA THR A 33 -11.13 3.60 -4.75
C THR A 33 -11.90 4.72 -5.43
N THR A 34 -13.01 5.20 -4.85
CA THR A 34 -13.89 6.18 -5.50
C THR A 34 -13.85 7.58 -4.91
N LEU A 35 -13.64 7.69 -3.60
CA LEU A 35 -13.61 8.99 -2.91
C LEU A 35 -12.23 9.63 -2.89
N VAL A 36 -11.19 8.90 -3.29
CA VAL A 36 -9.84 9.45 -3.46
C VAL A 36 -9.79 10.16 -4.80
N ASP A 37 -9.73 11.49 -4.77
CA ASP A 37 -9.58 12.29 -5.98
C ASP A 37 -8.13 12.25 -6.47
N ARG A 38 -7.83 11.30 -7.35
CA ARG A 38 -6.48 11.15 -7.92
C ARG A 38 -6.08 12.27 -8.87
N SER A 39 -7.00 13.17 -9.22
CA SER A 39 -6.72 14.33 -10.06
C SER A 39 -6.45 15.60 -9.27
N ASP A 40 -6.62 15.57 -7.94
CA ASP A 40 -6.37 16.72 -7.08
C ASP A 40 -4.86 16.98 -6.98
N PRO A 41 -4.38 18.18 -7.37
CA PRO A 41 -2.98 18.54 -7.29
C PRO A 41 -2.44 18.61 -5.86
N SER A 42 -3.28 18.66 -4.83
CA SER A 42 -2.86 18.63 -3.42
C SER A 42 -2.16 17.32 -3.02
N HIS A 43 -2.36 16.24 -3.78
CA HIS A 43 -1.61 15.00 -3.60
C HIS A 43 -0.17 15.09 -4.07
N LEU A 44 0.18 16.10 -4.89
CA LEU A 44 1.55 16.32 -5.35
C LEU A 44 2.30 17.16 -4.33
N VAL A 45 3.23 16.54 -3.63
CA VAL A 45 4.04 17.16 -2.59
C VAL A 45 5.47 17.29 -3.09
N THR A 46 6.00 18.52 -3.06
CA THR A 46 7.41 18.78 -3.32
C THR A 46 8.17 18.73 -2.01
N LEU A 47 9.18 17.86 -1.93
CA LEU A 47 10.06 17.69 -0.78
C LEU A 47 11.44 18.24 -1.13
N GLU A 48 11.92 19.18 -0.33
CA GLU A 48 13.30 19.66 -0.37
C GLU A 48 14.16 18.82 0.60
N ARG A 49 15.43 18.59 0.25
CA ARG A 49 16.30 17.73 1.05
C ARG A 49 16.44 18.27 2.48
N ASP A 50 16.31 17.36 3.44
CA ASP A 50 16.37 17.61 4.89
C ASP A 50 15.34 18.63 5.42
N GLN A 51 14.31 18.98 4.64
CA GLN A 51 13.27 19.90 5.05
C GLN A 51 11.95 19.17 5.29
N PRO A 52 11.34 19.31 6.49
CA PRO A 52 10.04 18.70 6.77
C PRO A 52 8.91 19.43 6.05
N VAL A 53 8.05 18.67 5.37
CA VAL A 53 6.84 19.16 4.73
C VAL A 53 5.63 18.50 5.37
N GLU A 54 4.70 19.31 5.88
CA GLU A 54 3.48 18.81 6.51
C GLU A 54 2.46 18.37 5.45
N HIS A 55 2.00 17.12 5.54
CA HIS A 55 0.96 16.57 4.67
C HIS A 55 0.10 15.56 5.46
N ASP A 56 -1.22 15.77 5.46
CA ASP A 56 -2.20 14.87 6.10
C ASP A 56 -1.90 14.51 7.59
N GLY A 57 -1.28 15.44 8.34
CA GLY A 57 -0.93 15.25 9.75
C GLY A 57 0.34 14.39 9.98
N TYR A 58 1.18 14.29 8.96
CA TYR A 58 2.55 13.77 9.03
C TYR A 58 3.52 14.81 8.49
N GLU A 59 4.78 14.71 8.92
CA GLU A 59 5.91 15.48 8.42
C GLU A 59 6.73 14.56 7.50
N LEU A 60 6.77 14.86 6.21
CA LEU A 60 7.55 14.12 5.23
C LEU A 60 8.90 14.80 5.04
N VAL A 61 9.99 14.06 5.18
CA VAL A 61 11.35 14.58 5.01
C VAL A 61 12.06 13.76 3.94
N PHE A 62 12.50 14.41 2.86
CA PHE A 62 13.36 13.77 1.88
C PHE A 62 14.80 13.76 2.40
N VAL A 63 15.36 12.56 2.62
CA VAL A 63 16.68 12.39 3.25
C VAL A 63 17.73 12.07 2.20
N ASP A 64 17.46 11.09 1.33
CA ASP A 64 18.49 10.62 0.39
C ASP A 64 17.92 9.98 -0.87
N THR A 65 18.77 9.75 -1.87
CA THR A 65 18.43 8.96 -3.06
C THR A 65 19.16 7.63 -3.08
N GLU A 66 18.53 6.62 -3.67
CA GLU A 66 19.09 5.29 -3.77
C GLU A 66 19.21 4.88 -5.24
N LEU A 67 20.37 4.34 -5.61
CA LEU A 67 20.61 3.70 -6.89
C LEU A 67 21.22 2.32 -6.61
N ILE A 68 20.44 1.27 -6.84
CA ILE A 68 20.83 -0.11 -6.50
C ILE A 68 20.85 -0.93 -7.79
N SER A 69 21.94 -1.64 -8.04
CA SER A 69 22.03 -2.59 -9.16
C SER A 69 21.40 -3.92 -8.77
N ALA A 70 20.86 -4.68 -9.73
CA ALA A 70 20.32 -6.02 -9.46
C ALA A 70 21.37 -7.03 -8.95
N ASP A 71 22.66 -6.75 -9.18
CA ASP A 71 23.78 -7.57 -8.68
C ASP A 71 24.21 -7.19 -7.25
N ASP A 72 23.62 -6.14 -6.66
CA ASP A 72 23.94 -5.68 -5.31
C ASP A 72 23.17 -6.51 -4.27
N GLU A 73 23.80 -6.83 -3.13
CA GLU A 73 23.15 -7.52 -2.02
C GLU A 73 22.02 -6.69 -1.39
N ALA A 74 22.07 -5.37 -1.53
CA ALA A 74 21.02 -4.45 -1.10
C ALA A 74 19.77 -4.47 -2.01
N TYR A 75 19.81 -5.17 -3.14
CA TYR A 75 18.67 -5.30 -4.05
C TYR A 75 17.67 -6.32 -3.52
N ASP A 76 16.56 -5.83 -2.99
CA ASP A 76 15.50 -6.62 -2.37
C ASP A 76 14.36 -6.98 -3.34
N PHE A 77 14.44 -6.54 -4.60
CA PHE A 77 13.41 -6.79 -5.60
C PHE A 77 13.66 -8.12 -6.36
N GLY A 78 12.61 -8.95 -6.48
CA GLY A 78 12.69 -10.22 -7.22
C GLY A 78 12.66 -10.09 -8.75
N VAL A 79 12.64 -8.87 -9.27
CA VAL A 79 12.51 -8.53 -10.70
C VAL A 79 13.25 -7.24 -11.00
N GLY A 80 13.58 -7.00 -12.27
CA GLY A 80 14.27 -5.78 -12.71
C GLY A 80 15.79 -5.91 -12.67
N ASP A 81 16.45 -5.00 -13.36
CA ASP A 81 17.90 -4.91 -13.53
C ASP A 81 18.51 -3.80 -12.67
N GLY A 82 17.74 -3.26 -11.72
CA GLY A 82 18.15 -2.20 -10.81
C GLY A 82 16.98 -1.36 -10.32
N PHE A 83 17.22 -0.55 -9.29
CA PHE A 83 16.25 0.29 -8.62
C PHE A 83 16.80 1.71 -8.49
N VAL A 84 15.93 2.68 -8.69
CA VAL A 84 16.19 4.10 -8.42
C VAL A 84 15.08 4.62 -7.55
N GLY A 85 15.39 5.13 -6.37
CA GLY A 85 14.38 5.59 -5.43
C GLY A 85 14.83 6.77 -4.61
N VAL A 86 13.94 7.22 -3.73
CA VAL A 86 14.22 8.23 -2.72
C VAL A 86 13.84 7.69 -1.35
N ILE A 87 14.56 8.13 -0.34
CA ILE A 87 14.30 7.83 1.07
C ILE A 87 13.51 9.01 1.63
N VAL A 88 12.26 8.74 2.02
CA VAL A 88 11.37 9.69 2.65
C VAL A 88 11.07 9.22 4.06
N GLU A 89 11.54 9.97 5.05
CA GLU A 89 11.14 9.74 6.43
C GLU A 89 9.75 10.33 6.69
N VAL A 90 8.93 9.56 7.39
CA VAL A 90 7.62 9.98 7.86
C VAL A 90 7.69 10.19 9.36
N ARG A 91 7.49 11.44 9.77
CA ARG A 91 7.53 11.85 11.17
C ARG A 91 6.16 12.35 11.64
N ARG A 92 5.94 12.33 12.95
CA ARG A 92 4.82 13.01 13.61
C ARG A 92 5.33 13.60 14.91
N ASP A 93 5.01 14.87 15.15
CA ASP A 93 5.46 15.61 16.32
C ASP A 93 7.00 15.53 16.48
N GLY A 94 7.74 15.50 15.37
CA GLY A 94 9.20 15.36 15.34
C GLY A 94 9.75 13.95 15.57
N GLU A 95 8.91 12.94 15.85
CA GLU A 95 9.33 11.54 16.02
C GLU A 95 9.22 10.76 14.71
N LEU A 96 10.26 9.97 14.39
CA LEU A 96 10.25 9.06 13.23
C LEU A 96 9.26 7.91 13.47
N ILE A 97 8.25 7.82 12.59
CA ILE A 97 7.27 6.73 12.60
C ILE A 97 7.67 5.65 11.61
N ASP A 98 8.08 6.05 10.40
CA ASP A 98 8.34 5.13 9.30
C ASP A 98 9.34 5.73 8.29
N THR A 99 9.91 4.87 7.45
CA THR A 99 10.82 5.26 6.37
C THR A 99 10.33 4.62 5.08
N LEU A 100 9.95 5.45 4.11
CA LEU A 100 9.40 5.04 2.82
C LEU A 100 10.45 5.17 1.72
N ARG A 101 10.47 4.18 0.82
CA ARG A 101 11.42 4.05 -0.30
C ARG A 101 10.69 3.97 -1.65
N PRO A 102 9.88 4.98 -2.03
CA PRO A 102 9.26 5.00 -3.36
C PRO A 102 10.32 5.13 -4.46
N GLY A 103 10.07 4.51 -5.62
CA GLY A 103 11.06 4.52 -6.69
C GLY A 103 10.60 3.94 -8.02
N MET A 104 11.57 3.48 -8.80
CA MET A 104 11.41 2.94 -10.13
C MET A 104 12.34 1.74 -10.30
N LEU A 105 11.78 0.62 -10.73
CA LEU A 105 12.52 -0.54 -11.19
C LEU A 105 12.92 -0.34 -12.65
N ARG A 106 14.20 -0.58 -12.95
CA ARG A 106 14.78 -0.52 -14.29
C ARG A 106 14.69 -1.89 -14.96
N PHE A 107 14.37 -1.93 -16.25
CA PHE A 107 14.34 -3.12 -17.09
C PHE A 107 15.09 -2.86 -18.39
N ASN A 108 16.20 -3.57 -18.58
CA ASN A 108 17.06 -3.47 -19.74
C ASN A 108 16.60 -4.48 -20.80
N SER A 109 16.26 -3.99 -21.99
CA SER A 109 15.97 -4.84 -23.15
C SER A 109 17.27 -5.24 -23.85
N PRO A 110 17.35 -6.45 -24.45
CA PRO A 110 18.45 -6.84 -25.33
C PRO A 110 18.68 -5.90 -26.52
N SER A 111 17.67 -5.11 -26.89
CA SER A 111 17.78 -4.06 -27.92
C SER A 111 18.48 -2.78 -27.45
N GLY A 112 18.89 -2.71 -26.17
CA GLY A 112 19.45 -1.52 -25.53
C GLY A 112 18.41 -0.51 -25.04
N ALA A 113 17.11 -0.81 -25.18
CA ALA A 113 16.05 0.04 -24.62
C ALA A 113 15.94 -0.15 -23.10
N ILE A 114 15.88 0.94 -22.36
CA ILE A 114 15.65 0.92 -20.91
C ILE A 114 14.19 1.28 -20.66
N ASN A 115 13.46 0.38 -20.01
CA ASN A 115 12.12 0.62 -19.52
C ASN A 115 12.16 0.80 -18.00
N SER A 116 11.22 1.55 -17.45
CA SER A 116 11.10 1.75 -16.02
C SER A 116 9.67 1.53 -15.55
N ARG A 117 9.52 0.96 -14.36
CA ARG A 117 8.22 0.73 -13.70
C ARG A 117 8.26 1.35 -12.31
N SER A 118 7.24 2.14 -11.98
CA SER A 118 7.12 2.70 -10.62
C SER A 118 6.92 1.59 -9.59
N GLU A 119 7.73 1.67 -8.54
CA GLU A 119 7.56 0.94 -7.30
C GLU A 119 7.05 1.94 -6.25
N VAL A 120 5.92 1.58 -5.65
CA VAL A 120 5.25 2.40 -4.66
C VAL A 120 5.61 1.88 -3.28
N ASP A 121 5.73 2.78 -2.31
CA ASP A 121 5.86 2.38 -0.92
C ASP A 121 4.68 2.89 -0.09
N ARG A 122 4.40 2.22 1.03
CA ARG A 122 3.23 2.49 1.85
C ARG A 122 3.53 2.39 3.34
N MET A 123 3.00 3.36 4.08
CA MET A 123 2.91 3.33 5.53
C MET A 123 1.51 2.87 5.95
N THR A 124 1.40 1.91 6.87
CA THR A 124 0.11 1.51 7.46
C THR A 124 -0.18 2.30 8.73
N GLY A 125 -1.22 3.14 8.70
CA GLY A 125 -1.69 3.88 9.88
C GLY A 125 -2.87 3.21 10.58
N LEU A 126 -3.36 3.83 11.65
CA LEU A 126 -4.52 3.31 12.41
C LEU A 126 -5.84 3.38 11.64
N THR A 127 -6.02 4.43 10.82
CA THR A 127 -7.28 4.72 10.12
C THR A 127 -7.26 4.33 8.64
N GLY A 128 -6.10 3.96 8.12
CA GLY A 128 -5.89 3.64 6.72
C GLY A 128 -4.41 3.64 6.36
N ASP A 129 -4.14 3.37 5.08
CA ASP A 129 -2.78 3.32 4.56
C ASP A 129 -2.45 4.63 3.84
N THR A 130 -1.20 5.06 3.92
CA THR A 130 -0.67 6.18 3.15
C THR A 130 0.29 5.62 2.12
N ILE A 131 0.02 5.90 0.85
CA ILE A 131 0.85 5.44 -0.27
C ILE A 131 1.63 6.63 -0.80
N VAL A 132 2.93 6.45 -0.98
CA VAL A 132 3.82 7.43 -1.61
C VAL A 132 4.31 6.86 -2.93
N ILE A 133 4.21 7.67 -3.97
CA ILE A 133 4.56 7.30 -5.33
C ILE A 133 5.55 8.33 -5.85
N LEU A 134 6.67 7.88 -6.40
CA LEU A 134 7.59 8.75 -7.11
C LEU A 134 7.02 9.10 -8.50
N ASP A 135 6.92 10.39 -8.83
CA ASP A 135 6.37 10.84 -10.11
C ASP A 135 7.30 10.48 -11.28
N ILE A 136 6.79 9.71 -12.24
CA ILE A 136 7.53 9.19 -13.40
C ILE A 136 8.15 10.28 -14.29
N PHE A 137 7.56 11.48 -14.31
CA PHE A 137 8.10 12.59 -15.09
C PHE A 137 9.38 13.15 -14.46
N GLN A 138 9.49 13.16 -13.14
CA GLN A 138 10.74 13.50 -12.45
C GLN A 138 11.71 12.33 -12.39
N SER A 139 11.24 11.08 -12.39
CA SER A 139 12.13 9.92 -12.41
C SER A 139 13.07 9.91 -13.62
N ASN A 140 12.65 10.43 -14.78
CA ASN A 140 13.55 10.56 -15.94
C ASN A 140 14.60 11.66 -15.75
N ASP A 141 14.24 12.79 -15.12
CA ASP A 141 15.18 13.86 -14.78
C ASP A 141 16.12 13.45 -13.64
N LEU A 142 15.64 12.69 -12.65
CA LEU A 142 16.42 12.05 -11.59
C LEU A 142 17.40 11.04 -12.18
N LEU A 143 16.96 10.19 -13.11
CA LEU A 143 17.85 9.24 -13.79
C LEU A 143 18.92 9.97 -14.61
N SER A 144 18.54 11.04 -15.33
CA SER A 144 19.45 11.88 -16.10
C SER A 144 20.47 12.60 -15.22
N SER A 145 20.04 13.18 -14.09
CA SER A 145 20.90 13.86 -13.12
C SER A 145 21.82 12.89 -12.38
N MET A 146 21.34 11.71 -11.98
CA MET A 146 22.20 10.66 -11.41
C MET A 146 23.26 10.14 -12.39
N ILE A 147 22.92 10.05 -13.68
CA ILE A 147 23.88 9.67 -14.74
C ILE A 147 24.93 10.77 -14.99
N MET A 148 24.58 12.05 -14.81
CA MET A 148 25.45 13.20 -15.11
C MET A 148 26.24 13.75 -13.90
N GLY A 149 25.73 13.63 -12.66
CA GLY A 149 26.29 14.27 -11.45
C GLY A 149 26.40 13.37 -10.21
N GLY A 150 25.83 12.16 -10.23
CA GLY A 150 25.77 11.28 -9.05
C GLY A 150 24.52 11.53 -8.18
N THR A 151 24.30 10.65 -7.19
CA THR A 151 23.11 10.63 -6.31
C THR A 151 23.04 11.79 -5.31
N ASP A 152 24.16 12.48 -5.06
CA ASP A 152 24.27 13.51 -4.01
C ASP A 152 23.74 14.90 -4.43
N ASP A 153 23.52 15.14 -5.73
CA ASP A 153 23.13 16.45 -6.30
C ASP A 153 21.60 16.68 -6.37
N VAL A 154 20.80 15.72 -5.87
CA VAL A 154 19.33 15.86 -5.88
C VAL A 154 18.86 16.63 -4.65
N GLU A 155 18.53 17.91 -4.83
CA GLU A 155 18.06 18.78 -3.73
C GLU A 155 16.54 18.79 -3.56
N THR A 156 15.76 18.37 -4.57
CA THR A 156 14.30 18.45 -4.54
C THR A 156 13.67 17.29 -5.30
N VAL A 157 12.67 16.65 -4.69
CA VAL A 157 11.88 15.58 -5.28
C VAL A 157 10.39 15.86 -5.13
N ARG A 158 9.59 15.47 -6.12
CA ARG A 158 8.14 15.53 -6.08
C ARG A 158 7.58 14.12 -5.98
N VAL A 159 6.75 13.92 -4.97
CA VAL A 159 6.08 12.66 -4.71
C VAL A 159 4.58 12.86 -4.71
N THR A 160 3.83 11.84 -5.13
CA THR A 160 2.39 11.80 -5.00
C THR A 160 2.04 11.03 -3.72
N VAL A 161 1.31 11.67 -2.81
CA VAL A 161 0.92 11.09 -1.53
C VAL A 161 -0.58 10.91 -1.49
N HIS A 162 -1.03 9.67 -1.26
CA HIS A 162 -2.44 9.32 -1.17
C HIS A 162 -2.78 8.70 0.18
N SER A 163 -3.73 9.31 0.89
CA SER A 163 -4.32 8.75 2.11
C SER A 163 -5.53 7.87 1.76
N LEU A 164 -5.36 6.55 1.89
CA LEU A 164 -6.42 5.56 1.68
C LEU A 164 -7.18 5.31 2.99
N ARG A 165 -7.98 6.29 3.41
CA ARG A 165 -8.81 6.18 4.62
C ARG A 165 -9.77 4.99 4.48
N GLY A 166 -9.85 4.14 5.51
CA GLY A 166 -10.75 2.99 5.52
C GLY A 166 -10.23 1.74 4.81
N SER A 167 -8.94 1.66 4.43
CA SER A 167 -8.32 0.42 3.90
C SER A 167 -8.56 -0.79 4.83
N HIS A 168 -8.47 -0.58 6.14
CA HIS A 168 -8.73 -1.61 7.16
C HIS A 168 -10.16 -2.15 7.15
N LEU A 169 -11.15 -1.39 6.66
CA LEU A 169 -12.53 -1.89 6.53
C LEU A 169 -12.63 -2.98 5.47
N VAL A 170 -11.78 -2.92 4.43
CA VAL A 170 -11.70 -3.97 3.40
C VAL A 170 -11.16 -5.26 4.03
N TRP A 171 -10.07 -5.16 4.78
CA TRP A 171 -9.48 -6.31 5.49
C TRP A 171 -10.44 -6.90 6.53
N ALA A 172 -11.05 -6.06 7.37
CA ALA A 172 -12.05 -6.48 8.34
C ALA A 172 -13.24 -7.16 7.65
N GLY A 173 -13.71 -6.60 6.54
CA GLY A 173 -14.79 -7.17 5.75
C GLY A 173 -14.47 -8.57 5.22
N TRP A 174 -13.28 -8.77 4.63
CA TRP A 174 -12.81 -10.09 4.19
C TRP A 174 -12.74 -11.10 5.34
N VAL A 175 -12.19 -10.70 6.48
CA VAL A 175 -12.11 -11.57 7.67
C VAL A 175 -13.52 -12.00 8.11
N LEU A 176 -14.48 -11.06 8.18
CA LEU A 176 -15.86 -11.38 8.55
C LEU A 176 -16.55 -12.31 7.55
N VAL A 177 -16.33 -12.12 6.24
CA VAL A 177 -16.87 -13.01 5.20
C VAL A 177 -16.31 -14.42 5.36
N MET A 178 -14.99 -14.57 5.55
CA MET A 178 -14.35 -15.87 5.72
C MET A 178 -14.81 -16.57 7.00
N LEU A 179 -14.89 -15.85 8.12
CA LEU A 179 -15.40 -16.39 9.38
C LEU A 179 -16.86 -16.80 9.27
N GLY A 180 -17.71 -15.97 8.66
CA GLY A 180 -19.12 -16.27 8.44
C GLY A 180 -19.33 -17.50 7.56
N GLY A 181 -18.54 -17.62 6.48
CA GLY A 181 -18.53 -18.78 5.61
C GLY A 181 -18.07 -20.06 6.33
N ALA A 182 -16.99 -19.99 7.10
CA ALA A 182 -16.49 -21.12 7.88
C ALA A 182 -17.51 -21.61 8.92
N LEU A 183 -18.16 -20.69 9.63
CA LEU A 183 -19.24 -21.00 10.58
C LEU A 183 -20.43 -21.69 9.89
N ALA A 184 -20.81 -21.23 8.70
CA ALA A 184 -21.89 -21.84 7.93
C ALA A 184 -21.53 -23.25 7.46
N LEU A 185 -20.31 -23.47 6.96
CA LEU A 185 -19.81 -24.78 6.51
C LEU A 185 -19.73 -25.78 7.66
N ALA A 186 -19.09 -25.41 8.78
CA ALA A 186 -18.96 -26.27 9.96
C ALA A 186 -20.32 -26.67 10.55
N SER A 187 -21.33 -25.81 10.45
CA SER A 187 -22.70 -26.12 10.87
C SER A 187 -23.37 -27.15 9.95
N SER A 188 -23.00 -27.21 8.67
CA SER A 188 -23.55 -28.14 7.69
C SER A 188 -23.00 -29.55 7.88
N GLU A 189 -21.68 -29.70 8.07
CA GLU A 189 -21.04 -31.01 8.29
C GLU A 189 -21.54 -31.73 9.55
N ARG A 190 -21.74 -30.99 10.65
CA ARG A 190 -22.31 -31.54 11.89
C ARG A 190 -23.72 -32.11 11.72
N VAL A 191 -24.54 -31.49 10.87
CA VAL A 191 -25.90 -31.98 10.61
C VAL A 191 -25.87 -33.26 9.76
N SER A 192 -24.91 -33.37 8.84
CA SER A 192 -24.73 -34.54 7.97
C SER A 192 -24.26 -35.78 8.75
N GLN A 193 -23.23 -35.64 9.60
CA GLN A 193 -22.68 -36.75 10.39
C GLN A 193 -23.65 -37.33 11.43
N GLU A 194 -24.60 -36.54 11.94
CA GLU A 194 -25.62 -37.02 12.87
C GLU A 194 -26.89 -37.57 12.18
N ALA A 195 -26.99 -37.44 10.86
CA ALA A 195 -28.11 -37.96 10.07
C ALA A 195 -27.86 -39.36 9.50
N GLU A 196 -26.61 -39.83 9.54
CA GLU A 196 -26.15 -41.19 9.24
C GLU A 196 -26.11 -42.04 10.53
#